data_AF-A0A645FBR2-F1
#
_entry.id   AF-A0A645FBR2-F1
#
_cell.length_a   1.000
_cell.length_b   1.000
_cell.length_c   1.000
_cell.angle_alpha   90.00
_cell.angle_beta   90.00
_cell.angle_gamma   90.00
#
_symmetry.space_group_name_H-M   'P 1'
#
loop_
_entity.id
_entity.type
_entity.pdbx_description
1 polymer ?
#
loop_
_entity_poly.entity_id
_entity_poly.type
_entity_poly.pdbx_seq_one_letter_code
_entity_poly.pdbx_strand_id
1 'polypeptide(L)'
;MALNLVDMDRFSVDYLDFNRNMFNASFAFLDEYRDKEFQLLIHCNQGESRAPTLGMLYAARLGAFEYADFESSVRKLRLLCPGYNPKQNIYLTVQSLWDDFVKNP
;
A
#
# COMPACT_ATOMS: atom_id res chain seq x y z
N MET A 1 -5.58 -3.10 -14.23
CA MET A 1 -4.15 -2.73 -14.25
C MET A 1 -3.35 -3.80 -13.52
N ALA A 2 -2.12 -4.10 -13.96
CA ALA A 2 -1.18 -4.95 -13.21
C ALA A 2 -0.01 -4.10 -12.70
N LEU A 3 0.40 -4.31 -11.45
CA LEU A 3 1.48 -3.58 -10.80
C LEU A 3 2.68 -4.49 -10.55
N ASN A 4 3.85 -4.06 -11.00
CA ASN A 4 5.11 -4.79 -10.78
C ASN A 4 5.74 -4.47 -9.42
N LEU A 5 4.95 -4.62 -8.35
CA LEU A 5 5.47 -4.51 -6.98
C LEU A 5 6.33 -5.73 -6.64
N VAL A 6 7.58 -5.49 -6.22
CA VAL A 6 8.56 -6.52 -5.93
C VAL A 6 8.44 -6.97 -4.47
N ASP A 7 7.99 -8.21 -4.28
CA ASP A 7 7.66 -8.81 -2.98
C ASP A 7 8.75 -9.81 -2.58
N MET A 8 9.82 -9.30 -1.98
CA MET A 8 11.02 -10.07 -1.64
C MET A 8 11.61 -9.63 -0.31
N ASP A 9 12.43 -10.48 0.31
CA ASP A 9 13.04 -10.17 1.61
C ASP A 9 14.17 -9.13 1.50
N ARG A 10 14.81 -8.97 0.34
CA ARG A 10 15.84 -7.93 0.15
C ARG A 10 15.22 -6.55 -0.04
N PHE A 11 15.50 -5.64 0.89
CA PHE A 11 15.23 -4.21 0.73
C PHE A 11 16.44 -3.48 0.13
N SER A 12 16.18 -2.45 -0.67
CA SER A 12 17.21 -1.52 -1.16
C SER A 12 16.63 -0.12 -1.32
N VAL A 13 17.33 0.86 -0.74
CA VAL A 13 16.96 2.29 -0.82
C VAL A 13 17.01 2.83 -2.25
N ASP A 14 17.88 2.27 -3.10
CA ASP A 14 18.05 2.69 -4.50
C ASP A 14 16.80 2.45 -5.35
N TYR A 15 15.88 1.59 -4.88
CA TYR A 15 14.63 1.29 -5.56
C TYR A 15 13.42 2.03 -4.98
N LEU A 16 13.61 2.90 -3.97
CA LEU A 16 12.50 3.64 -3.37
C LEU A 16 11.76 4.49 -4.40
N ASP A 17 12.46 5.20 -5.28
CA ASP A 17 11.82 6.02 -6.31
C ASP A 17 11.05 5.19 -7.33
N PHE A 18 11.61 4.04 -7.74
CA PHE A 18 10.90 3.10 -8.60
C PHE A 18 9.61 2.60 -7.92
N ASN A 19 9.69 2.16 -6.67
CA ASN A 19 8.54 1.67 -5.93
C ASN A 19 7.50 2.78 -5.69
N ARG A 20 7.95 4.00 -5.34
CA ARG A 20 7.11 5.20 -5.19
C ARG A 20 6.27 5.43 -6.44
N ASN A 21 6.89 5.38 -7.62
CA ASN A 21 6.20 5.57 -8.89
C ASN A 21 5.15 4.46 -9.15
N MET A 22 5.42 3.22 -8.76
CA MET A 22 4.43 2.12 -8.86
C MET A 22 3.23 2.35 -7.94
N PHE A 23 3.44 2.76 -6.69
CA PHE A 23 2.35 3.11 -5.78
C PHE A 23 1.54 4.31 -6.27
N ASN A 24 2.20 5.36 -6.76
CA ASN A 24 1.51 6.53 -7.31
C ASN A 24 0.65 6.19 -8.53
N ALA A 25 1.16 5.34 -9.44
CA ALA A 25 0.37 4.84 -10.56
C ALA A 25 -0.86 4.05 -10.10
N SER A 26 -0.72 3.28 -9.01
CA SER A 26 -1.85 2.56 -8.42
C SER A 26 -2.89 3.49 -7.81
N PHE A 27 -2.46 4.55 -7.12
CA PHE A 27 -3.38 5.54 -6.54
C PHE A 27 -4.14 6.27 -7.63
N ALA A 28 -3.45 6.73 -8.69
CA ALA A 28 -4.10 7.39 -9.82
C ALA A 28 -5.19 6.52 -10.45
N PHE A 29 -4.92 5.22 -10.64
CA PHE A 29 -5.92 4.27 -11.12
C PHE A 29 -7.10 4.12 -10.15
N LEU A 30 -6.82 3.95 -8.85
CA LEU A 30 -7.87 3.78 -7.85
C LEU A 30 -8.74 5.05 -7.71
N ASP A 31 -8.13 6.23 -7.75
CA ASP A 31 -8.83 7.51 -7.68
C ASP A 31 -9.73 7.69 -8.90
N GLU A 32 -9.19 7.51 -10.12
CA GLU A 32 -9.94 7.68 -11.37
C GLU A 32 -11.20 6.82 -11.42
N TYR A 33 -11.09 5.55 -11.04
CA TYR A 33 -12.22 4.62 -11.12
C TYR A 33 -13.16 4.71 -9.91
N ARG A 34 -12.66 5.10 -8.74
CA ARG A 34 -13.53 5.42 -7.59
C ARG A 34 -14.40 6.64 -7.90
N ASP A 35 -13.83 7.68 -8.50
CA ASP A 35 -14.56 8.92 -8.83
C ASP A 35 -15.63 8.68 -9.91
N LYS A 36 -15.49 7.60 -10.67
CA LYS A 36 -16.49 7.08 -11.62
C LYS A 36 -17.45 6.05 -10.99
N GLU A 37 -17.43 5.89 -9.67
CA GLU A 37 -18.28 5.01 -8.87
C GLU A 37 -18.16 3.51 -9.20
N PHE A 38 -17.03 3.06 -9.75
CA PHE A 38 -16.80 1.64 -9.95
C PHE A 38 -16.51 0.90 -8.64
N GLN A 39 -16.96 -0.36 -8.56
CA GLN A 39 -16.49 -1.29 -7.53
C GLN A 39 -15.08 -1.78 -7.88
N LEU A 40 -14.13 -1.59 -6.96
CA LEU A 40 -12.72 -1.88 -7.17
C LEU A 40 -12.26 -3.08 -6.33
N LEU A 41 -11.46 -3.96 -6.95
CA LEU A 41 -10.81 -5.09 -6.28
C LEU A 41 -9.29 -4.93 -6.36
N ILE A 42 -8.63 -4.96 -5.20
CA ILE A 42 -7.17 -5.05 -5.09
C ILE A 42 -6.82 -6.48 -4.69
N HIS A 43 -6.05 -7.19 -5.52
CA HIS A 43 -5.66 -8.57 -5.24
C HIS A 43 -4.18 -8.82 -5.55
N CYS A 44 -3.61 -9.85 -4.93
CA CYS A 44 -2.30 -10.41 -5.26
C CYS A 44 -2.39 -11.93 -5.12
N ASN A 45 -1.30 -12.65 -5.44
CA ASN A 45 -1.36 -14.11 -5.56
C ASN A 45 -1.86 -14.82 -4.29
N GLN A 46 -1.37 -14.42 -3.11
CA GLN A 46 -1.75 -15.02 -1.82
C GLN A 46 -2.68 -14.14 -1.00
N GLY A 47 -2.86 -12.87 -1.37
CA GLY A 47 -3.64 -11.92 -0.55
C GLY A 47 -2.98 -11.49 0.76
N GLU A 48 -1.71 -11.82 0.98
CA GLU A 48 -1.04 -11.66 2.29
C GLU A 48 -0.04 -10.50 2.37
N SER A 49 0.41 -9.96 1.23
CA SER A 49 1.49 -8.95 1.19
C SER A 49 1.09 -7.69 0.40
N ARG A 50 1.33 -7.67 -0.91
CA ARG A 50 1.14 -6.48 -1.77
C ARG A 50 -0.27 -5.90 -1.73
N ALA A 51 -1.29 -6.73 -1.92
CA ALA A 51 -2.68 -6.28 -1.98
C ALA A 51 -3.18 -5.67 -0.66
N PRO A 52 -3.09 -6.37 0.48
CA PRO A 52 -3.49 -5.77 1.76
C PRO A 52 -2.65 -4.55 2.14
N THR A 53 -1.36 -4.51 1.76
CA THR A 53 -0.52 -3.31 1.96
C THR A 53 -1.06 -2.11 1.17
N LEU A 54 -1.33 -2.29 -0.12
CA LEU A 54 -1.87 -1.23 -0.98
C LEU A 54 -3.25 -0.77 -0.52
N GLY A 55 -4.12 -1.71 -0.14
CA GLY A 55 -5.45 -1.39 0.40
C GLY A 55 -5.38 -0.55 1.68
N MET A 56 -4.52 -0.94 2.63
CA MET A 56 -4.28 -0.18 3.86
C MET A 56 -3.76 1.22 3.56
N LEU A 57 -2.77 1.33 2.68
CA LEU A 57 -2.14 2.59 2.33
C LEU A 57 -3.11 3.55 1.64
N TYR A 58 -3.91 3.04 0.71
CA TYR A 58 -4.94 3.82 0.03
C TYR A 58 -6.03 4.28 1.01
N ALA A 59 -6.50 3.41 1.90
CA ALA A 59 -7.46 3.80 2.92
C ALA A 59 -6.91 4.88 3.87
N ALA A 60 -5.64 4.79 4.26
CA ALA A 60 -4.96 5.80 5.06
C ALA A 60 -4.88 7.15 4.33
N ARG A 61 -4.51 7.13 3.05
CA ARG A 61 -4.47 8.32 2.17
C ARG A 61 -5.82 9.02 2.06
N LEU A 62 -6.93 8.27 2.09
CA LEU A 62 -8.29 8.84 2.08
C LEU A 62 -8.75 9.38 3.43
N GLY A 63 -7.92 9.30 4.47
CA GLY A 63 -8.31 9.70 5.82
C GLY A 63 -9.36 8.78 6.45
N ALA A 64 -9.56 7.57 5.91
CA ALA A 64 -10.61 6.64 6.37
C ALA A 64 -10.40 6.12 7.80
N PHE A 65 -9.23 6.39 8.38
CA PHE A 65 -8.91 6.01 9.73
C PHE A 65 -8.06 7.12 10.35
N GLU A 66 -8.21 7.33 11.66
CA GLU A 66 -7.22 8.00 12.51
C GLU A 66 -5.95 7.13 12.60
N TYR A 67 -5.26 6.99 11.48
CA TYR A 67 -3.95 6.38 11.40
C TYR A 67 -2.94 7.51 11.59
N ALA A 68 -2.46 7.65 12.82
CA ALA A 68 -1.42 8.62 13.13
C ALA A 68 -0.09 8.28 12.41
N ASP A 69 0.15 6.99 12.15
CA ASP A 69 1.44 6.48 11.68
C ASP A 69 1.31 5.11 10.99
N PHE A 70 2.37 4.70 10.32
CA PHE A 70 2.46 3.42 9.61
C PHE A 70 2.27 2.21 10.53
N GLU A 71 2.88 2.20 11.71
CA GLU A 71 2.85 1.03 12.62
C GLU A 71 1.46 0.82 13.22
N SER A 72 0.77 1.90 13.59
CA SER A 72 -0.63 1.82 14.04
C SER A 72 -1.55 1.32 12.92
N SER A 73 -1.29 1.69 11.68
CA SER A 73 -2.01 1.20 10.50
C SER A 73 -1.83 -0.30 10.31
N VAL A 74 -0.59 -0.78 10.36
CA VAL A 74 -0.25 -2.21 10.27
C VAL A 74 -0.94 -3.01 11.37
N ARG A 75 -0.96 -2.50 12.62
CA ARG A 75 -1.67 -3.17 13.72
C ARG A 75 -3.16 -3.33 13.44
N LYS A 76 -3.84 -2.27 12.98
CA LYS A 76 -5.28 -2.39 12.64
C LYS A 76 -5.51 -3.30 11.43
N LEU A 77 -4.64 -3.24 10.41
CA LEU A 77 -4.71 -4.13 9.26
C LEU A 77 -4.62 -5.60 9.69
N ARG A 78 -3.71 -5.96 10.61
CA ARG A 78 -3.61 -7.34 11.10
C ARG A 78 -4.85 -7.85 11.83
N LEU A 79 -5.65 -6.96 12.42
CA LEU A 79 -6.94 -7.33 13.01
C LEU A 79 -7.98 -7.69 11.94
N LEU A 80 -7.93 -7.01 10.79
CA LEU A 80 -8.85 -7.23 9.66
C LEU A 80 -8.39 -8.35 8.71
N CYS A 81 -7.08 -8.48 8.54
CA CYS A 81 -6.41 -9.44 7.68
C CYS A 81 -5.33 -10.19 8.49
N PRO A 82 -5.70 -11.24 9.25
CA PRO A 82 -4.76 -11.98 10.09
C PRO A 82 -3.59 -12.62 9.33
N GLY A 83 -3.78 -12.93 8.04
CA GLY A 83 -2.73 -13.43 7.15
C GLY A 83 -1.76 -12.35 6.63
N TYR A 84 -1.89 -11.10 7.06
CA TYR A 84 -1.00 -10.03 6.59
C TYR A 84 0.46 -10.26 7.01
N ASN A 85 1.26 -10.68 6.05
CA ASN A 85 2.66 -11.04 6.20
C ASN A 85 3.48 -10.53 4.99
N PRO A 86 3.67 -9.20 4.87
CA PRO A 86 4.43 -8.63 3.77
C PRO A 86 5.90 -8.99 3.86
N LYS A 87 6.54 -9.19 2.70
CA LYS A 87 8.00 -9.31 2.65
C LYS A 87 8.67 -7.99 3.03
N GLN A 88 9.89 -8.09 3.52
CA GLN A 88 10.63 -6.96 4.08
C GLN A 88 10.76 -5.78 3.10
N ASN A 89 10.92 -6.03 1.79
CA ASN A 89 10.96 -4.95 0.80
C ASN A 89 9.67 -4.12 0.75
N ILE A 90 8.50 -4.77 0.75
CA ILE A 90 7.20 -4.07 0.74
C ILE A 90 7.01 -3.31 2.05
N TYR A 91 7.29 -3.97 3.17
CA TYR A 91 7.13 -3.37 4.49
C TYR A 91 7.98 -2.10 4.66
N LEU A 92 9.29 -2.21 4.42
CA LEU A 92 10.23 -1.11 4.60
C LEU A 92 10.05 0.00 3.56
N THR A 93 9.65 -0.33 2.33
CA THR A 93 9.32 0.68 1.32
C THR A 93 8.16 1.56 1.79
N VAL A 94 7.05 0.95 2.21
CA VAL A 94 5.87 1.71 2.65
C VAL A 94 6.15 2.44 3.96
N GLN A 95 6.91 1.86 4.88
CA GLN A 95 7.38 2.54 6.08
C GLN A 95 8.20 3.79 5.74
N SER A 96 9.15 3.67 4.80
CA SER A 96 10.05 4.77 4.42
C SER A 96 9.35 5.89 3.67
N LEU A 97 8.28 5.58 2.94
CA LEU A 97 7.55 6.51 2.08
C LEU A 97 6.17 6.90 2.67
N TRP A 98 5.89 6.53 3.92
CA TRP A 98 4.57 6.71 4.52
C TRP A 98 4.06 8.15 4.44
N ASP A 99 4.90 9.09 4.87
CA ASP A 99 4.54 10.52 4.88
C ASP A 99 4.30 11.05 3.46
N ASP A 100 5.10 10.61 2.48
CA ASP A 100 4.94 10.98 1.08
C ASP A 100 3.61 10.47 0.51
N PHE A 101 3.15 9.29 0.93
CA PHE A 101 1.91 8.69 0.43
C PHE A 101 0.64 9.22 1.11
N VAL A 102 0.72 9.52 2.41
CA VAL A 102 -0.45 9.77 3.27
C VAL A 102 -0.60 11.23 3.66
N LYS A 103 0.49 11.97 3.91
CA LYS A 103 0.41 13.36 4.40
C LYS A 103 0.41 14.41 3.29
N ASN A 104 0.99 14.08 2.13
CA ASN A 104 1.01 14.94 0.94
C ASN A 104 0.25 14.28 -0.22
N PRO A 105 -1.07 14.04 -0.09
CA PRO A 105 -1.80 13.35 -1.12
C PRO A 105 -1.90 14.13 -2.43
#